data_AF-A0A8S3HV48-F1
#
_entry.id   AF-A0A8S3HV48-F1
#
_cell.length_a   1.000
_cell.length_b   1.000
_cell.length_c   1.000
_cell.angle_alpha   90.00
_cell.angle_beta   90.00
_cell.angle_gamma   90.00
#
_symmetry.space_group_name_H-M   'P 1'
#
loop_
_entity.id
_entity.type
_entity.pdbx_description
1 polymer ?
#
loop_
_entity_poly.entity_id
_entity_poly.type
_entity_poly.pdbx_seq_one_letter_code
_entity_poly.pdbx_strand_id
1 'polypeptide(L)'
;MACHPTAFDMYKYDDVRIRMCTSVTSRDFYVVHHEMGHIQHYLQYKNLSFWFRRSPHGAFSEGIGDAIALAAMSPTHLKRIGLLENYASSKEENIKFLVSQALSRLFLPPYAYALELWRWSVYNESILPSEYNKRYWDLMCQYQGMKPPEVRDERYFDAGTKLHIAFDLTYIKYFLAHVFQFQIFDVLCHEAGNRGPLHLCDLHGSVAAGKKL
;
A
#
# COMPACT_ATOMS: atom_id res chain seq x y z
N MET A 1 18.57 0.00 14.16
CA MET A 1 17.55 1.02 13.83
C MET A 1 16.38 0.31 13.15
N ALA A 2 15.13 0.65 13.48
CA ALA A 2 13.98 0.06 12.78
C ALA A 2 13.84 0.70 11.38
N CYS A 3 14.01 -0.10 10.32
CA CYS A 3 14.08 0.36 8.93
C CYS A 3 12.73 0.31 8.17
N HIS A 4 11.68 -0.24 8.77
CA HIS A 4 10.35 -0.23 8.14
C HIS A 4 9.90 1.22 7.92
N PRO A 5 9.52 1.61 6.68
CA PRO A 5 8.99 2.92 6.36
C PRO A 5 7.83 3.26 7.29
N THR A 6 7.83 4.48 7.83
CA THR A 6 6.77 4.96 8.71
C THR A 6 6.74 6.48 8.68
N ALA A 7 5.57 7.05 8.37
CA ALA A 7 5.25 8.44 8.60
C ALA A 7 4.74 8.68 10.04
N PHE A 8 5.09 9.83 10.61
CA PHE A 8 4.74 10.23 11.97
C PHE A 8 4.11 11.63 11.97
N ASP A 9 2.96 11.73 12.63
CA ASP A 9 2.45 12.99 13.18
C ASP A 9 2.97 13.09 14.62
N MET A 10 3.79 14.10 14.92
CA MET A 10 4.37 14.28 16.25
C MET A 10 3.40 14.99 17.20
N TYR A 11 2.17 15.26 16.77
CA TYR A 11 1.12 15.99 17.51
C TYR A 11 1.51 17.41 17.96
N LYS A 12 2.63 17.92 17.42
CA LYS A 12 3.07 19.30 17.56
C LYS A 12 2.78 20.04 16.26
N TYR A 13 2.52 21.34 16.36
CA TYR A 13 2.21 22.17 15.20
C TYR A 13 3.33 22.06 14.16
N ASP A 14 2.98 21.58 12.96
CA ASP A 14 3.85 21.40 11.80
C ASP A 14 5.09 20.50 12.01
N ASP A 15 5.06 19.60 12.99
CA ASP A 15 6.12 18.58 13.18
C ASP A 15 5.62 17.21 12.69
N VAL A 16 5.96 16.90 11.44
CA VAL A 16 5.67 15.63 10.77
C VAL A 16 6.96 15.05 10.22
N ARG A 17 7.15 13.73 10.29
CA ARG A 17 8.44 13.08 9.97
C ARG A 17 8.24 11.76 9.25
N ILE A 18 9.20 11.41 8.39
CA ILE A 18 9.30 10.07 7.80
C ILE A 18 10.56 9.40 8.36
N ARG A 19 10.44 8.14 8.76
CA ARG A 19 11.59 7.28 9.07
C ARG A 19 11.64 6.15 8.06
N MET A 20 12.66 6.13 7.22
CA MET A 20 12.87 5.11 6.20
C MET A 20 14.36 4.93 5.92
N CYS A 21 14.81 3.68 5.78
CA CYS A 21 16.17 3.37 5.32
C CYS A 21 16.19 3.33 3.79
N THR A 22 16.11 4.50 3.16
CA THR A 22 15.93 4.64 1.71
C THR A 22 17.17 4.22 0.93
N SER A 23 16.94 3.42 -0.12
CA SER A 23 17.90 3.05 -1.15
C SER A 23 17.47 3.66 -2.49
N VAL A 24 18.42 3.88 -3.40
CA VAL A 24 18.13 4.43 -4.74
C VAL A 24 17.56 3.35 -5.64
N THR A 25 16.25 3.08 -5.50
CA THR A 25 15.53 2.05 -6.28
C THR A 25 14.14 2.52 -6.68
N SER A 26 13.57 1.92 -7.74
CA SER A 26 12.19 2.17 -8.17
C SER A 26 11.16 1.85 -7.07
N ARG A 27 11.40 0.79 -6.29
CA ARG A 27 10.57 0.43 -5.13
C ARG A 27 10.55 1.54 -4.10
N ASP A 28 11.73 2.05 -3.72
CA ASP A 28 11.82 3.05 -2.68
C ASP A 28 11.33 4.42 -3.16
N PHE A 29 11.42 4.71 -4.46
CA PHE A 29 10.76 5.88 -5.05
C PHE A 29 9.24 5.82 -4.89
N TYR A 30 8.62 4.66 -5.12
CA TYR A 30 7.20 4.44 -4.82
C TYR A 30 6.89 4.64 -3.34
N VAL A 31 7.65 3.99 -2.46
CA VAL A 31 7.43 4.03 -1.01
C VAL A 31 7.56 5.46 -0.47
N VAL A 32 8.53 6.24 -0.94
CA VAL A 32 8.66 7.66 -0.55
C VAL A 32 7.40 8.46 -0.89
N HIS A 33 6.80 8.24 -2.06
CA HIS A 33 5.52 8.89 -2.42
C HIS A 33 4.36 8.43 -1.55
N HIS A 34 4.31 7.13 -1.22
CA HIS A 34 3.33 6.59 -0.29
C HIS A 34 3.41 7.26 1.09
N GLU A 35 4.62 7.31 1.68
CA GLU A 35 4.84 7.95 2.99
C GLU A 35 4.58 9.47 2.95
N MET A 36 4.93 10.15 1.86
CA MET A 36 4.58 11.56 1.68
C MET A 36 3.06 11.78 1.60
N GLY A 37 2.28 10.83 1.07
CA GLY A 37 0.83 10.88 1.11
C GLY A 37 0.28 10.88 2.54
N HIS A 38 0.88 10.08 3.44
CA HIS A 38 0.57 10.14 4.88
C HIS A 38 0.90 11.52 5.47
N ILE A 39 2.10 12.04 5.21
CA ILE A 39 2.50 13.37 5.67
C ILE A 39 1.53 14.45 5.21
N GLN A 40 1.14 14.44 3.94
CA GLN A 40 0.20 15.42 3.41
C GLN A 40 -1.16 15.31 4.10
N HIS A 41 -1.65 14.09 4.32
CA HIS A 41 -2.90 13.87 5.06
C HIS A 41 -2.83 14.43 6.49
N TYR A 42 -1.69 14.26 7.17
CA TYR A 42 -1.46 14.80 8.51
C TYR A 42 -1.55 16.33 8.53
N LEU A 43 -0.91 16.97 7.55
CA LEU A 43 -0.91 18.42 7.41
C LEU A 43 -2.31 18.97 7.11
N GLN A 44 -3.17 18.22 6.38
CA GLN A 44 -4.53 18.67 6.06
C GLN A 44 -5.44 18.68 7.28
N TYR A 45 -5.40 17.66 8.14
CA TYR A 45 -6.28 17.60 9.31
C TYR A 45 -5.68 18.22 10.59
N LYS A 46 -4.50 18.87 10.52
CA LYS A 46 -3.77 19.37 11.70
C LYS A 46 -4.58 20.36 12.55
N ASN A 47 -5.54 21.06 11.96
CA ASN A 47 -6.39 22.03 12.66
C ASN A 47 -7.66 21.42 13.28
N LEU A 48 -7.93 20.12 13.04
CA LEU A 48 -9.00 19.43 13.73
C LEU A 48 -8.65 19.24 15.22
N SER A 49 -9.68 19.03 16.04
CA SER A 49 -9.48 18.66 17.45
C SER A 49 -8.65 17.38 17.54
N PHE A 50 -7.89 17.22 18.61
CA PHE A 50 -6.99 16.08 18.82
C PHE A 50 -7.63 14.72 18.48
N TRP A 51 -8.87 14.48 18.90
CA TRP A 51 -9.62 13.24 18.65
C TRP A 51 -9.96 12.96 17.18
N PHE A 52 -9.96 13.99 16.34
CA PHE A 52 -10.26 13.92 14.91
C PHE A 52 -9.00 14.06 14.03
N ARG A 53 -7.80 14.18 14.61
CA ARG A 53 -6.52 14.13 13.86
C ARG A 53 -6.13 12.69 13.53
N ARG A 54 -7.01 12.02 12.80
CA ARG A 54 -6.86 10.66 12.33
C ARG A 54 -7.65 10.46 11.07
N SER A 55 -7.20 9.52 10.24
CA SER A 55 -7.97 9.05 9.08
C SER A 55 -9.31 8.46 9.53
N PRO A 56 -10.40 8.63 8.74
CA PRO A 56 -11.70 7.99 9.03
C PRO A 56 -11.59 6.48 9.21
N HIS A 57 -10.68 5.86 8.46
CA HIS A 57 -10.28 4.47 8.58
C HIS A 57 -8.81 4.31 8.19
N GLY A 58 -8.09 3.35 8.77
CA GLY A 58 -6.66 3.13 8.46
C GLY A 58 -6.41 2.91 6.97
N ALA A 59 -7.31 2.17 6.30
CA ALA A 59 -7.24 1.92 4.86
C ALA A 59 -7.35 3.17 4.00
N PHE A 60 -8.03 4.22 4.47
CA PHE A 60 -8.18 5.45 3.70
C PHE A 60 -6.86 6.19 3.59
N SER A 61 -6.08 6.24 4.69
CA SER A 61 -4.77 6.88 4.66
C SER A 61 -3.76 6.12 3.80
N GLU A 62 -3.77 4.79 3.88
CA GLU A 62 -2.94 3.91 3.03
C GLU A 62 -3.35 4.04 1.55
N GLY A 63 -4.67 4.14 1.29
CA GLY A 63 -5.21 4.33 -0.06
C GLY A 63 -4.82 5.67 -0.69
N ILE A 64 -4.77 6.76 0.08
CA ILE A 64 -4.26 8.06 -0.39
C ILE A 64 -2.79 7.95 -0.77
N GLY A 65 -1.95 7.38 0.12
CA GLY A 65 -0.52 7.20 -0.14
C GLY A 65 -0.27 6.41 -1.42
N ASP A 66 -0.96 5.28 -1.58
CA ASP A 66 -0.85 4.44 -2.76
C ASP A 66 -1.40 5.10 -4.03
N ALA A 67 -2.47 5.89 -3.95
CA ALA A 67 -3.03 6.61 -5.12
C ALA A 67 -2.06 7.67 -5.66
N ILE A 68 -1.39 8.41 -4.78
CA ILE A 68 -0.35 9.36 -5.18
C ILE A 68 0.86 8.63 -5.75
N ALA A 69 1.26 7.53 -5.13
CA ALA A 69 2.39 6.73 -5.59
C ALA A 69 2.08 6.04 -6.95
N LEU A 70 0.83 5.66 -7.23
CA LEU A 70 0.37 5.22 -8.56
C LEU A 70 0.58 6.30 -9.62
N ALA A 71 0.21 7.54 -9.31
CA ALA A 71 0.41 8.68 -10.21
C ALA A 71 1.90 8.91 -10.52
N ALA A 72 2.74 8.89 -9.47
CA ALA A 72 4.18 9.10 -9.59
C ALA A 72 4.89 8.00 -10.38
N MET A 73 4.35 6.77 -10.36
CA MET A 73 4.88 5.62 -11.08
C MET A 73 4.32 5.46 -12.50
N SER A 74 3.45 6.34 -12.97
CA SER A 74 2.90 6.22 -14.32
C SER A 74 4.01 6.43 -15.36
N PRO A 75 3.97 5.72 -16.52
CA PRO A 75 4.98 5.89 -17.56
C PRO A 75 5.05 7.33 -18.07
N THR A 76 3.89 8.00 -18.12
CA THR A 76 3.76 9.42 -18.48
C THR A 76 4.56 10.30 -17.50
N HIS A 77 4.41 10.08 -16.20
CA HIS A 77 5.11 10.85 -15.18
C HIS A 77 6.61 10.55 -15.18
N LEU A 78 6.99 9.27 -15.22
CA LEU A 78 8.40 8.86 -15.25
C LEU A 78 9.14 9.44 -16.46
N LYS A 79 8.47 9.51 -17.63
CA LYS A 79 9.01 10.18 -18.82
C LYS A 79 9.18 11.68 -18.61
N ARG A 80 8.21 12.34 -17.99
CA ARG A 80 8.26 13.78 -17.67
C ARG A 80 9.46 14.14 -16.80
N ILE A 81 9.76 13.33 -15.79
CA ILE A 81 10.87 13.57 -14.86
C ILE A 81 12.21 12.97 -15.32
N GLY A 82 12.27 12.42 -16.55
CA GLY A 82 13.50 11.90 -17.14
C GLY A 82 13.98 10.54 -16.60
N LEU A 83 13.12 9.79 -15.91
CA LEU A 83 13.44 8.43 -15.41
C LEU A 83 13.04 7.33 -16.39
N LEU A 84 12.28 7.65 -17.43
CA LEU A 84 11.88 6.73 -18.49
C LEU A 84 12.06 7.36 -19.87
N GLU A 85 13.04 6.86 -20.62
CA GLU A 85 13.33 7.32 -21.98
C GLU A 85 12.55 6.53 -23.03
N ASN A 86 12.21 7.18 -24.15
CA ASN A 86 11.67 6.55 -25.36
C ASN A 86 10.39 5.71 -25.20
N TYR A 87 9.62 5.87 -24.12
CA TYR A 87 8.32 5.20 -23.98
C TYR A 87 7.37 5.65 -25.10
N ALA A 88 7.04 4.74 -26.01
CA ALA A 88 6.19 5.00 -27.15
C ALA A 88 4.70 4.79 -26.85
N SER A 89 4.37 4.30 -25.65
CA SER A 89 3.00 3.94 -25.25
C SER A 89 2.34 2.99 -26.26
N SER A 90 3.14 2.11 -26.86
CA SER A 90 2.65 1.04 -27.72
C SER A 90 1.85 0.03 -26.91
N LYS A 91 1.03 -0.78 -27.59
CA LYS A 91 0.28 -1.87 -26.93
C LYS A 91 1.19 -2.79 -26.14
N GLU A 92 2.37 -3.13 -26.69
CA GLU A 92 3.31 -4.04 -26.05
C GLU A 92 3.94 -3.42 -24.79
N GLU A 93 4.37 -2.16 -24.85
CA GLU A 93 4.92 -1.46 -23.68
C GLU A 93 3.87 -1.30 -22.57
N ASN A 94 2.63 -0.94 -22.94
CA ASN A 94 1.54 -0.82 -21.98
C ASN A 94 1.23 -2.17 -21.30
N ILE A 95 1.27 -3.28 -22.05
CA ILE A 95 1.12 -4.62 -21.46
C ILE A 95 2.28 -4.93 -20.51
N LYS A 96 3.53 -4.66 -20.90
CA LYS A 96 4.71 -4.86 -20.04
C LYS A 96 4.58 -4.07 -18.72
N PHE A 97 4.16 -2.80 -18.81
CA PHE A 97 3.90 -1.97 -17.64
C PHE A 97 2.79 -2.56 -16.76
N LEU A 98 1.65 -2.92 -17.35
CA LEU A 98 0.51 -3.48 -16.61
C LEU A 98 0.85 -4.83 -15.95
N VAL A 99 1.64 -5.69 -16.59
CA VAL A 99 2.13 -6.93 -15.98
C VAL A 99 3.05 -6.64 -14.79
N SER A 100 3.96 -5.65 -14.91
CA SER A 100 4.80 -5.22 -13.79
C SER A 100 3.99 -4.67 -12.61
N GLN A 101 2.95 -3.88 -12.90
CA GLN A 101 2.00 -3.42 -11.87
C GLN A 101 1.26 -4.61 -11.25
N ALA A 102 0.75 -5.54 -12.06
CA ALA A 102 0.02 -6.71 -11.59
C ALA A 102 0.87 -7.58 -10.64
N LEU A 103 2.14 -7.83 -10.98
CA LEU A 103 3.08 -8.56 -10.14
C LEU A 103 3.33 -7.88 -8.79
N SER A 104 3.31 -6.55 -8.76
CA SER A 104 3.53 -5.78 -7.54
C SER A 104 2.27 -5.64 -6.67
N ARG A 105 1.09 -5.73 -7.30
CA ARG A 105 -0.18 -5.28 -6.70
C ARG A 105 -1.17 -6.41 -6.42
N LEU A 106 -1.36 -7.34 -7.36
CA LEU A 106 -2.44 -8.33 -7.25
C LEU A 106 -2.18 -9.44 -6.23
N PHE A 107 -0.93 -9.65 -5.81
CA PHE A 107 -0.58 -10.69 -4.84
C PHE A 107 -0.76 -10.24 -3.38
N LEU A 108 -0.84 -8.93 -3.12
CA LEU A 108 -1.03 -8.40 -1.77
C LEU A 108 -2.44 -8.63 -1.22
N PRO A 109 -3.54 -8.39 -1.95
CA PRO A 109 -4.89 -8.62 -1.45
C PRO A 109 -5.15 -10.04 -0.91
N PRO A 110 -4.87 -11.14 -1.65
CA PRO A 110 -5.11 -12.48 -1.11
C PRO A 110 -4.26 -12.77 0.14
N TYR A 111 -3.00 -12.32 0.17
CA TYR A 111 -2.15 -12.43 1.36
C TYR A 111 -2.75 -11.67 2.55
N ALA A 112 -3.12 -10.42 2.33
CA ALA A 112 -3.60 -9.54 3.39
C ALA A 112 -4.91 -10.06 4.00
N TYR A 113 -5.80 -10.56 3.15
CA TYR A 113 -7.04 -11.20 3.57
C TYR A 113 -6.78 -12.49 4.36
N ALA A 114 -5.93 -13.38 3.84
CA ALA A 114 -5.60 -14.65 4.51
C ALA A 114 -4.94 -14.45 5.88
N LEU A 115 -3.98 -13.52 5.97
CA LEU A 115 -3.30 -13.19 7.23
C LEU A 115 -4.26 -12.64 8.27
N GLU A 116 -5.21 -11.80 7.84
CA GLU A 116 -6.21 -11.25 8.74
C GLU A 116 -7.22 -12.30 9.21
N LEU A 117 -7.72 -13.15 8.30
CA LEU A 117 -8.58 -14.28 8.66
C LEU A 117 -7.92 -15.19 9.67
N TRP A 118 -6.63 -15.48 9.49
CA TRP A 118 -5.83 -16.25 10.44
C TRP A 118 -5.83 -15.57 11.81
N ARG A 119 -5.50 -14.27 11.87
CA ARG A 119 -5.44 -13.54 13.15
C ARG A 119 -6.80 -13.43 13.84
N TRP A 120 -7.87 -13.14 13.11
CA TRP A 120 -9.23 -13.12 13.68
C TRP A 120 -9.63 -14.48 14.24
N SER A 121 -9.24 -15.57 13.56
CA SER A 121 -9.50 -16.93 14.01
C SER A 121 -8.66 -17.34 15.23
N VAL A 122 -7.48 -16.73 15.41
CA VAL A 122 -6.71 -16.85 16.67
C VAL A 122 -7.40 -16.07 17.78
N TYR A 123 -7.81 -14.82 17.53
CA TYR A 123 -8.46 -13.96 18.54
C TYR A 123 -9.83 -14.46 18.98
N ASN A 124 -10.57 -15.16 18.14
CA ASN A 124 -11.85 -15.78 18.50
C ASN A 124 -11.71 -17.25 18.95
N GLU A 125 -10.48 -17.72 19.16
CA GLU A 125 -10.14 -19.07 19.65
C GLU A 125 -10.55 -20.23 18.73
N SER A 126 -10.95 -19.97 17.48
CA SER A 126 -11.22 -21.01 16.48
C SER A 126 -9.95 -21.72 16.00
N ILE A 127 -8.79 -21.06 16.13
CA ILE A 127 -7.46 -21.66 15.94
C ILE A 127 -6.76 -21.65 17.30
N LEU A 128 -6.45 -22.85 17.81
CA LEU A 128 -5.71 -23.02 19.06
C LEU A 128 -4.19 -22.87 18.84
N PRO A 129 -3.40 -22.52 19.89
CA PRO A 129 -1.94 -22.44 19.80
C PRO A 129 -1.26 -23.67 19.20
N SER A 130 -1.83 -24.86 19.40
CA SER A 130 -1.34 -26.12 18.85
C SER A 130 -1.62 -26.31 17.34
N GLU A 131 -2.23 -25.33 16.68
CA GLU A 131 -2.54 -25.36 15.25
C GLU A 131 -2.16 -24.06 14.53
N TYR A 132 -1.44 -23.15 15.19
CA TYR A 132 -1.12 -21.82 14.65
C TYR A 132 -0.45 -21.91 13.29
N ASN A 133 0.58 -22.74 13.16
CA ASN A 133 1.41 -22.78 11.97
C ASN A 133 0.75 -23.57 10.85
N LYS A 134 0.10 -24.69 11.17
CA LYS A 134 -0.70 -25.47 10.22
C LYS A 134 -1.80 -24.61 9.59
N ARG A 135 -2.59 -23.93 10.42
CA ARG A 135 -3.72 -23.12 9.93
C ARG A 135 -3.28 -21.88 9.17
N TYR A 136 -2.12 -21.31 9.54
CA TYR A 136 -1.49 -20.27 8.75
C TYR A 136 -1.21 -20.77 7.32
N TRP A 137 -0.54 -21.92 7.17
CA TRP A 137 -0.23 -22.48 5.84
C TRP A 137 -1.46 -22.98 5.08
N ASP A 138 -2.49 -23.50 5.77
CA ASP A 138 -3.79 -23.84 5.15
C ASP A 138 -4.40 -22.61 4.45
N LEU A 139 -4.40 -21.45 5.13
CA LEU A 139 -4.93 -20.19 4.57
C LEU A 139 -4.03 -19.62 3.47
N MET A 140 -2.69 -19.69 3.60
CA MET A 140 -1.76 -19.28 2.55
C MET A 140 -1.94 -20.15 1.29
N CYS A 141 -2.18 -21.44 1.45
CA CYS A 141 -2.47 -22.35 0.35
C CYS A 141 -3.81 -22.03 -0.30
N GLN A 142 -4.87 -21.85 0.50
CA GLN A 142 -6.21 -21.56 0.00
C GLN A 142 -6.30 -20.25 -0.78
N TYR A 143 -5.70 -19.17 -0.27
CA TYR A 143 -5.89 -17.83 -0.83
C TYR A 143 -4.77 -17.40 -1.77
N GLN A 144 -3.53 -17.86 -1.58
CA GLN A 144 -2.41 -17.49 -2.44
C GLN A 144 -1.91 -18.64 -3.32
N GLY A 145 -2.35 -19.88 -3.10
CA GLY A 145 -1.82 -21.04 -3.81
C GLY A 145 -0.38 -21.37 -3.43
N MET A 146 0.09 -20.94 -2.25
CA MET A 146 1.47 -21.15 -1.80
C MET A 146 1.55 -22.23 -0.72
N LYS A 147 2.65 -22.98 -0.72
CA LYS A 147 3.00 -23.96 0.31
C LYS A 147 4.41 -23.69 0.83
N PRO A 148 4.74 -24.11 2.05
CA PRO A 148 6.11 -23.96 2.53
C PRO A 148 7.07 -24.80 1.68
N PRO A 149 8.32 -24.35 1.47
CA PRO A 149 9.31 -25.10 0.71
C PRO A 149 9.83 -26.34 1.46
N GLU A 150 9.62 -26.40 2.78
CA GLU A 150 10.01 -27.49 3.66
C GLU A 150 8.85 -27.84 4.61
N VAL A 151 8.94 -28.99 5.27
CA VAL A 151 7.93 -29.39 6.26
C VAL A 151 7.98 -28.43 7.46
N ARG A 152 6.82 -27.87 7.82
CA ARG A 152 6.65 -26.97 8.96
C ARG A 152 5.72 -27.62 9.98
N ASP A 153 6.20 -27.81 11.19
CA ASP A 153 5.40 -28.22 12.35
C ASP A 153 5.07 -27.01 13.26
N GLU A 154 4.44 -27.27 14.40
CA GLU A 154 4.02 -26.25 15.37
C GLU A 154 5.15 -25.76 16.28
N ARG A 155 6.39 -26.25 16.11
CA ARG A 155 7.56 -25.61 16.74
C ARG A 155 7.92 -24.30 16.06
N TYR A 156 7.40 -24.07 14.86
CA TYR A 156 7.55 -22.84 14.12
C TYR A 156 6.35 -21.91 14.32
N PHE A 157 6.60 -20.62 14.14
CA PHE A 157 5.56 -19.60 14.15
C PHE A 157 5.75 -18.66 12.95
N ASP A 158 5.43 -19.17 11.75
CA ASP A 158 5.76 -18.49 10.49
C ASP A 158 4.99 -17.17 10.33
N ALA A 159 3.73 -17.11 10.81
CA ALA A 159 2.96 -15.88 10.89
C ALA A 159 3.71 -14.77 11.68
N GLY A 160 4.42 -15.14 12.75
CA GLY A 160 5.18 -14.21 13.59
C GLY A 160 6.38 -13.58 12.91
N THR A 161 6.85 -14.12 11.78
CA THR A 161 7.92 -13.50 10.99
C THR A 161 7.45 -12.22 10.27
N LYS A 162 6.14 -12.02 10.17
CA LYS A 162 5.55 -10.78 9.65
C LYS A 162 5.50 -9.73 10.75
N LEU A 163 6.12 -8.58 10.50
CA LEU A 163 6.14 -7.41 11.40
C LEU A 163 4.75 -7.09 11.98
N HIS A 164 3.72 -7.08 11.16
CA HIS A 164 2.36 -6.74 11.61
C HIS A 164 1.74 -7.73 12.58
N ILE A 165 2.16 -9.00 12.57
CA ILE A 165 1.79 -9.97 13.60
C ILE A 165 2.62 -9.73 14.86
N ALA A 166 3.94 -9.56 14.72
CA ALA A 166 4.85 -9.36 15.85
C ALA A 166 4.60 -8.07 16.65
N PHE A 167 4.07 -7.03 16.01
CA PHE A 167 3.80 -5.72 16.62
C PHE A 167 2.30 -5.42 16.79
N ASP A 168 1.43 -6.42 16.63
CA ASP A 168 -0.04 -6.27 16.73
C ASP A 168 -0.61 -5.10 15.92
N LEU A 169 -0.19 -4.99 14.66
CA LEU A 169 -0.65 -3.96 13.73
C LEU A 169 -1.69 -4.55 12.79
N THR A 170 -2.85 -3.90 12.65
CA THR A 170 -3.91 -4.42 11.79
C THR A 170 -3.47 -4.51 10.31
N TYR A 171 -3.87 -5.57 9.60
CA TYR A 171 -3.43 -5.85 8.23
C TYR A 171 -4.55 -5.75 7.19
N ILE A 172 -5.81 -5.91 7.61
CA ILE A 172 -7.00 -5.70 6.75
C ILE A 172 -7.02 -4.34 6.06
N LYS A 173 -6.40 -3.33 6.68
CA LYS A 173 -6.29 -1.99 6.11
C LYS A 173 -5.60 -2.00 4.75
N TYR A 174 -4.62 -2.89 4.51
CA TYR A 174 -3.92 -3.00 3.23
C TYR A 174 -4.79 -3.62 2.14
N PHE A 175 -5.66 -4.58 2.49
CA PHE A 175 -6.64 -5.14 1.55
C PHE A 175 -7.62 -4.06 1.08
N LEU A 176 -8.20 -3.31 2.03
CA LEU A 176 -9.15 -2.25 1.70
C LEU A 176 -8.48 -1.07 0.99
N ALA A 177 -7.26 -0.70 1.40
CA ALA A 177 -6.46 0.32 0.72
C ALA A 177 -6.14 -0.06 -0.72
N HIS A 178 -6.01 -1.36 -1.01
CA HIS A 178 -5.86 -1.84 -2.38
C HIS A 178 -7.04 -1.49 -3.27
N VAL A 179 -8.26 -1.53 -2.74
CA VAL A 179 -9.45 -1.14 -3.49
C VAL A 179 -9.55 0.38 -3.55
N PHE A 180 -9.36 1.05 -2.41
CA PHE A 180 -9.51 2.49 -2.30
C PHE A 180 -8.51 3.27 -3.14
N GLN A 181 -7.25 2.81 -3.26
CA GLN A 181 -6.25 3.52 -4.06
C GLN A 181 -6.68 3.66 -5.53
N PHE A 182 -7.29 2.63 -6.13
CA PHE A 182 -7.76 2.71 -7.52
C PHE A 182 -9.03 3.55 -7.65
N GLN A 183 -9.95 3.50 -6.68
CA GLN A 183 -11.13 4.36 -6.67
C GLN A 183 -10.75 5.84 -6.54
N ILE A 184 -9.83 6.16 -5.61
CA ILE A 184 -9.30 7.50 -5.42
C ILE A 184 -8.57 7.93 -6.70
N PHE A 185 -7.66 7.11 -7.22
CA PHE A 185 -6.88 7.44 -8.40
C PHE A 185 -7.76 7.68 -9.63
N ASP A 186 -8.79 6.87 -9.86
CA ASP A 186 -9.73 7.05 -10.97
C ASP A 186 -10.44 8.41 -10.90
N VAL A 187 -10.96 8.78 -9.71
CA VAL A 187 -11.60 10.08 -9.49
C VAL A 187 -10.61 11.22 -9.71
N LEU A 188 -9.42 11.15 -9.13
CA LEU A 188 -8.40 12.20 -9.30
C LEU A 188 -7.99 12.36 -10.76
N CYS A 189 -7.87 11.26 -11.50
CA CYS A 189 -7.55 11.28 -12.93
C CYS A 189 -8.67 11.92 -13.74
N HIS A 190 -9.92 11.61 -13.43
CA HIS A 190 -11.06 12.25 -14.08
C HIS A 190 -11.09 13.77 -13.84
N GLU A 191 -10.83 14.21 -12.60
CA GLU A 191 -10.73 15.62 -12.22
C GLU A 191 -9.51 16.32 -12.84
N ALA A 192 -8.41 15.59 -13.06
CA ALA A 192 -7.25 16.08 -13.81
C ALA A 192 -7.49 16.17 -15.33
N GLY A 193 -8.70 15.85 -15.79
CA GLY A 193 -9.05 15.91 -17.21
C GLY A 193 -8.53 14.73 -18.02
N ASN A 194 -8.02 13.67 -17.38
CA ASN A 194 -7.67 12.45 -18.11
C ASN A 194 -8.93 11.81 -18.69
N ARG A 195 -8.88 11.48 -19.98
CA ARG A 195 -9.93 10.75 -20.71
C ARG A 195 -9.39 9.48 -21.39
N GLY A 196 -8.08 9.26 -21.30
CA GLY A 196 -7.42 8.07 -21.83
C GLY A 196 -7.39 6.92 -20.81
N PRO A 197 -6.64 5.84 -21.12
CA PRO A 197 -6.47 4.72 -20.21
C PRO A 197 -5.96 5.16 -18.83
N LEU A 198 -6.60 4.68 -17.76
CA LEU A 198 -6.29 5.09 -16.38
C LEU A 198 -4.81 4.89 -16.00
N HIS A 199 -4.19 3.81 -16.48
CA HIS A 199 -2.80 3.46 -16.19
C HIS A 199 -1.76 4.44 -16.77
N LEU A 200 -2.17 5.37 -17.65
CA LEU A 200 -1.32 6.42 -18.22
C LEU A 200 -1.55 7.79 -17.57
N CYS A 201 -2.49 7.89 -16.63
CA CYS A 201 -2.82 9.13 -15.96
C CYS A 201 -1.61 9.70 -15.19
N ASP A 202 -1.41 11.00 -15.32
CA ASP A 202 -0.41 11.79 -14.59
C ASP A 202 -1.15 12.95 -13.93
N LEU A 203 -1.08 13.04 -12.60
CA LEU A 203 -1.73 14.10 -11.82
C LEU A 203 -0.90 15.38 -11.76
N HIS A 204 0.32 15.38 -12.30
CA HIS A 204 1.24 16.51 -12.23
C HIS A 204 0.62 17.81 -12.76
N GLY A 205 0.61 18.85 -11.93
CA GLY A 205 0.10 20.18 -12.28
C GLY A 205 -1.43 20.34 -12.19
N SER A 206 -2.18 19.28 -11.85
CA SER A 206 -3.64 19.38 -11.70
C SER A 206 -4.05 19.96 -10.36
N VAL A 207 -4.35 21.26 -10.34
CA VAL A 207 -4.93 21.94 -9.17
C VAL A 207 -6.33 21.41 -8.84
N ALA A 208 -7.10 21.01 -9.86
CA ALA A 208 -8.45 20.47 -9.66
C ALA A 208 -8.43 19.13 -8.91
N ALA A 209 -7.55 18.21 -9.30
CA ALA A 209 -7.36 16.95 -8.58
C ALA A 209 -6.84 17.19 -7.16
N GLY A 210 -5.86 18.09 -7.00
CA GLY A 210 -5.35 18.46 -5.68
C GLY A 210 -6.37 19.10 -4.74
N LYS A 211 -7.38 19.81 -5.27
CA LYS A 211 -8.49 20.36 -4.48
C LYS A 211 -9.55 19.32 -4.12
N LYS A 212 -9.70 18.27 -4.95
CA LYS A 212 -10.64 17.18 -4.72
C LYS A 212 -10.14 16.21 -3.65
N LEU A 213 -8.83 15.95 -3.66
CA LEU A 213 -8.13 15.13 -2.68
C LEU A 213 -8.19 15.74 -1.28
#